data_AF-A0A1F6UI55-F1
#
_entry.id   AF-A0A1F6UI55-F1
#
_cell.length_a   1.000
_cell.length_b   1.000
_cell.length_c   1.000
_cell.angle_alpha   90.00
_cell.angle_beta   90.00
_cell.angle_gamma   90.00
#
_symmetry.space_group_name_H-M   'P 1'
#
loop_
_entity.id
_entity.type
_entity.pdbx_description
1 polymer ?
#
loop_
_entity_poly.entity_id
_entity_poly.type
_entity_poly.pdbx_seq_one_letter_code
_entity_poly.pdbx_strand_id
1 'polypeptide(L)'
;MVLFIPGDQFLSAALDLDRELLEDALKQKVILATPTSFVALLRAVAYGWRQEALAANADLIREVGEDLYQRLAVFTEHLARLGGSLEGSVSAFNKAVGSFDSKVLPGARKFVEMGVSPKKALEPPTPLEITPRGIPPQK
;
A
#
# COMPACT_ATOMS: atom_id res chain seq x y z
N MET A 1 33.96 -29.69 0.11
CA MET A 1 34.17 -30.22 -1.26
C MET A 1 33.31 -31.46 -1.40
N VAL A 2 32.64 -31.69 -2.54
CA VAL A 2 31.83 -32.91 -2.73
C VAL A 2 32.61 -33.88 -3.61
N LEU A 3 32.82 -35.10 -3.13
CA LEU A 3 33.42 -36.18 -3.90
C LEU A 3 32.30 -37.11 -4.39
N PHE A 4 32.11 -37.14 -5.70
CA PHE A 4 31.07 -37.94 -6.32
C PHE A 4 31.53 -39.39 -6.54
N ILE A 5 30.69 -40.34 -6.15
CA ILE A 5 30.88 -41.77 -6.33
C ILE A 5 29.77 -42.27 -7.27
N PRO A 6 30.09 -42.90 -8.41
CA PRO A 6 29.13 -43.17 -9.49
C PRO A 6 28.22 -44.39 -9.22
N GLY A 7 27.70 -44.52 -7.99
CA GLY A 7 26.74 -45.54 -7.59
C GLY A 7 26.79 -45.85 -6.10
N ASP A 8 25.63 -46.04 -5.48
CA ASP A 8 25.51 -46.36 -4.05
C ASP A 8 26.24 -47.65 -3.68
N GLN A 9 26.23 -48.64 -4.56
CA GLN A 9 26.93 -49.91 -4.42
C GLN A 9 28.46 -49.76 -4.34
N PHE A 10 29.06 -48.76 -5.00
CA PHE A 10 30.50 -48.51 -4.89
C PHE A 10 30.87 -47.90 -3.53
N LEU A 11 30.03 -47.00 -3.01
CA LEU A 11 30.22 -46.42 -1.68
C LEU A 11 30.04 -47.51 -0.60
N SER A 12 29.03 -48.37 -0.72
CA SER A 12 28.83 -49.49 0.22
C SER A 12 30.04 -50.43 0.25
N ALA A 13 30.52 -50.86 -0.93
CA ALA A 13 31.70 -51.73 -1.00
C ALA A 13 32.97 -51.08 -0.44
N ALA A 14 33.14 -49.76 -0.60
CA ALA A 14 34.24 -49.02 0.01
C ALA A 14 34.13 -48.98 1.53
N LEU A 15 32.93 -48.77 2.08
CA LEU A 15 32.67 -48.75 3.53
C LEU A 15 32.80 -50.13 4.18
N ASP A 16 32.53 -51.20 3.44
CA ASP A 16 32.75 -52.58 3.91
C ASP A 16 34.23 -52.90 4.09
N LEU A 17 35.09 -52.31 3.26
CA LEU A 17 36.56 -52.45 3.33
C LEU A 17 37.18 -51.51 4.37
N ASP A 18 36.69 -50.26 4.45
CA ASP A 18 37.14 -49.24 5.38
C ASP A 18 35.94 -48.52 6.00
N ARG A 19 35.65 -48.87 7.26
CA ARG A 19 34.52 -48.33 8.02
C ARG A 19 34.73 -46.90 8.49
N GLU A 20 35.98 -46.43 8.60
CA GLU A 20 36.30 -45.07 9.08
C GLU A 20 36.30 -44.03 7.94
N LEU A 21 36.29 -44.48 6.68
CA LEU A 21 36.31 -43.66 5.48
C LEU A 21 35.32 -42.48 5.49
N LEU A 22 34.09 -42.71 5.97
CA LEU A 22 33.06 -41.66 6.02
C LEU A 22 33.42 -40.56 7.04
N GLU A 23 33.89 -40.95 8.22
CA GLU A 23 34.30 -40.01 9.27
C GLU A 23 35.54 -39.24 8.85
N ASP A 24 36.50 -39.90 8.21
CA ASP A 24 37.73 -39.26 7.74
C ASP A 24 37.48 -38.28 6.60
N ALA A 25 36.57 -38.62 5.67
CA ALA A 25 36.10 -37.68 4.65
C ALA A 25 35.46 -36.44 5.30
N LEU A 26 34.60 -36.64 6.31
CA LEU A 26 33.94 -35.54 7.02
C LEU A 26 34.94 -34.66 7.80
N LYS A 27 35.93 -35.24 8.48
CA LYS A 27 37.03 -34.50 9.14
C LYS A 27 37.78 -33.62 8.14
N GLN A 28 37.93 -34.09 6.91
CA GLN A 28 38.54 -33.36 5.79
C GLN A 28 37.58 -32.41 5.06
N LYS A 29 36.35 -32.25 5.53
CA LYS A 29 35.30 -31.42 4.89
C LYS A 29 34.97 -31.88 3.46
N VAL A 30 35.10 -33.18 3.21
CA VAL A 30 34.71 -33.85 1.98
C VAL A 30 33.41 -34.62 2.23
N ILE A 31 32.37 -34.31 1.46
CA ILE A 31 31.11 -35.06 1.50
C ILE A 31 31.17 -36.11 0.38
N LEU A 32 31.13 -37.39 0.76
CA LEU A 32 30.97 -38.49 -0.19
C LEU A 32 29.52 -38.52 -0.67
N ALA A 33 29.31 -38.29 -1.96
CA ALA A 33 27.98 -38.22 -2.54
C ALA A 33 27.81 -39.28 -3.64
N THR A 34 26.75 -40.07 -3.54
CA THR A 34 26.28 -40.99 -4.59
C THR A 34 25.26 -40.25 -5.47
N PRO A 35 24.78 -40.80 -6.60
CA PRO A 35 23.74 -40.14 -7.39
C PRO A 35 22.53 -39.73 -6.54
N THR A 36 22.12 -40.60 -5.61
CA THR A 36 20.98 -40.35 -4.71
C THR A 36 21.26 -39.21 -3.74
N SER A 37 22.37 -39.27 -3.00
CA SER A 37 22.67 -38.24 -1.99
C SER A 37 23.10 -36.92 -2.62
N PHE A 38 23.70 -36.93 -3.81
CA PHE A 38 24.01 -35.72 -4.57
C PHE A 38 22.73 -34.98 -5.00
N VAL A 39 21.72 -35.69 -5.51
CA VAL A 39 20.41 -35.10 -5.82
C VAL A 39 19.75 -34.51 -4.58
N ALA A 40 19.84 -35.19 -3.43
CA ALA A 40 19.33 -34.66 -2.16
C ALA A 40 20.05 -33.37 -1.73
N LEU A 41 21.38 -33.31 -1.83
CA LEU A 41 22.17 -32.11 -1.54
C LEU A 41 21.80 -30.95 -2.47
N LEU A 42 21.68 -31.20 -3.77
CA LEU A 42 21.27 -30.18 -4.74
C LEU A 42 19.86 -29.65 -4.45
N ARG A 43 18.93 -30.52 -4.07
CA ARG A 43 17.57 -30.11 -3.66
C ARG A 43 17.60 -29.26 -2.39
N ALA A 44 18.42 -29.59 -1.41
CA ALA A 44 18.60 -28.80 -0.19
C ALA A 44 19.16 -27.40 -0.51
N VAL A 45 20.18 -27.30 -1.39
CA VAL A 45 20.73 -26.01 -1.84
C VAL A 45 19.68 -25.19 -2.59
N ALA A 46 18.97 -25.81 -3.54
CA ALA A 46 17.91 -25.14 -4.29
C ALA A 46 16.77 -24.65 -3.39
N TYR A 47 16.43 -25.41 -2.35
CA TYR A 47 15.47 -24.99 -1.34
C TYR A 47 15.99 -23.81 -0.51
N GLY A 48 17.27 -23.84 -0.11
CA GLY A 48 17.93 -22.74 0.61
C GLY A 48 17.85 -21.42 -0.16
N TRP A 49 18.20 -21.41 -1.44
CA TRP A 49 18.09 -20.21 -2.29
C TRP A 49 16.65 -19.73 -2.44
N ARG A 50 15.68 -20.64 -2.53
CA ARG A 50 14.27 -20.26 -2.59
C ARG A 50 13.81 -19.60 -1.29
N GLN A 51 14.24 -20.12 -0.14
CA GLN A 51 13.94 -19.51 1.16
C GLN A 51 14.57 -18.13 1.31
N GLU A 52 15.83 -17.98 0.91
CA GLU A 52 16.52 -16.69 0.93
C GLU A 52 15.82 -15.65 0.03
N ALA A 53 15.45 -16.04 -1.19
CA ALA A 53 14.71 -15.16 -2.10
C ALA A 53 13.32 -14.77 -1.56
N LEU A 54 12.63 -15.70 -0.90
CA LEU A 54 11.34 -15.42 -0.26
C LEU A 54 11.50 -14.43 0.90
N ALA A 55 12.53 -14.61 1.74
CA ALA A 55 12.81 -13.70 2.85
C ALA A 55 13.16 -12.30 2.34
N ALA A 56 14.05 -12.19 1.35
CA ALA A 56 14.42 -10.90 0.76
C ALA A 56 13.22 -10.18 0.12
N ASN A 57 12.33 -10.91 -0.56
CA ASN A 57 11.11 -10.33 -1.11
C ASN A 57 10.13 -9.87 -0.01
N ALA A 58 10.02 -10.60 1.09
CA ALA A 58 9.17 -10.20 2.21
C ALA A 58 9.65 -8.88 2.84
N ASP A 59 10.96 -8.70 2.98
CA ASP A 59 11.55 -7.46 3.47
C ASP A 59 11.26 -6.28 2.52
N LEU A 60 11.39 -6.49 1.21
CA LEU A 60 11.07 -5.47 0.20
C LEU A 60 9.58 -5.10 0.22
N ILE A 61 8.69 -6.11 0.32
CA ILE A 61 7.25 -5.88 0.42
C ILE A 61 6.92 -5.06 1.67
N ARG A 62 7.57 -5.35 2.80
CA ARG A 62 7.41 -4.59 4.04
C ARG A 62 7.83 -3.13 3.84
N GLU A 63 9.00 -2.89 3.27
CA GLU A 63 9.52 -1.53 3.03
C GLU A 63 8.59 -0.72 2.11
N VAL A 64 8.18 -1.30 0.98
CA VAL A 64 7.25 -0.65 0.04
C VAL A 64 5.88 -0.43 0.70
N GLY A 65 5.42 -1.37 1.53
CA GLY A 65 4.17 -1.26 2.28
C GLY A 65 4.20 -0.12 3.30
N GLU A 66 5.30 0.04 4.04
CA GLU A 66 5.50 1.12 5.01
C GLU A 66 5.52 2.50 4.31
N ASP A 67 6.27 2.64 3.23
CA ASP A 67 6.32 3.88 2.44
C ASP A 67 4.94 4.24 1.85
N LEU A 68 4.23 3.26 1.28
CA LEU A 68 2.88 3.48 0.75
C LEU A 68 1.91 3.92 1.85
N TYR A 69 1.94 3.28 3.02
CA TYR A 69 1.09 3.64 4.15
C TYR A 69 1.35 5.08 4.61
N GLN A 70 2.63 5.48 4.72
CA GLN A 70 3.01 6.83 5.10
C GLN A 70 2.50 7.88 4.08
N ARG A 71 2.63 7.60 2.77
CA ARG A 71 2.11 8.49 1.71
C ARG A 71 0.60 8.60 1.77
N LEU A 72 -0.10 7.50 2.01
CA LEU A 72 -1.56 7.50 2.16
C LEU A 72 -2.00 8.31 3.38
N ALA A 73 -1.29 8.22 4.51
CA ALA A 73 -1.58 9.01 5.69
C ALA A 73 -1.46 10.53 5.41
N VAL A 74 -0.39 10.96 4.74
CA VAL A 74 -0.24 12.38 4.35
C VAL A 74 -1.35 12.81 3.38
N PHE A 75 -1.71 11.94 2.44
CA PHE A 75 -2.79 12.22 1.49
C PHE A 75 -4.16 12.37 2.18
N THR A 76 -4.48 11.53 3.17
CA THR A 76 -5.74 11.65 3.90
C THR A 76 -5.79 12.92 4.75
N GLU A 77 -4.66 13.39 5.30
CA GLU A 77 -4.59 14.71 5.95
C GLU A 77 -4.90 15.85 4.98
N HIS A 78 -4.34 15.82 3.77
CA HIS A 78 -4.63 16.81 2.74
C HIS A 78 -6.11 16.80 2.35
N LEU A 79 -6.71 15.61 2.18
CA LEU A 79 -8.14 15.47 1.92
C LEU A 79 -9.00 16.03 3.05
N ALA A 80 -8.64 15.79 4.31
CA ALA A 80 -9.36 16.31 5.47
C ALA A 80 -9.34 17.84 5.50
N ARG A 81 -8.17 18.46 5.27
CA ARG A 81 -8.04 19.93 5.18
C ARG A 81 -8.84 20.52 4.03
N LEU A 82 -8.85 19.86 2.88
CA LEU A 82 -9.67 20.26 1.73
C LEU A 82 -11.16 20.18 2.06
N GLY A 83 -11.61 19.11 2.73
CA GLY A 83 -12.98 18.95 3.19
C GLY A 83 -13.44 20.12 4.07
N GLY A 84 -12.64 20.49 5.07
CA GLY A 84 -12.96 21.65 5.93
C GLY A 84 -12.97 22.98 5.19
N SER A 85 -12.09 23.18 4.20
CA SER A 85 -12.06 24.40 3.38
C SER A 85 -13.31 24.52 2.50
N LEU A 86 -13.79 23.40 1.96
CA LEU A 86 -15.03 23.33 1.20
C LEU A 86 -16.25 23.61 2.09
N GLU A 87 -16.30 23.02 3.29
CA GLU A 87 -17.35 23.28 4.27
C GLU A 87 -17.43 24.79 4.63
N GLY A 88 -16.28 25.41 4.89
CA GLY A 88 -16.20 26.85 5.15
C GLY A 88 -16.69 27.69 3.97
N SER A 89 -16.33 27.30 2.75
CA SER A 89 -16.76 27.98 1.52
C SER A 89 -18.27 27.90 1.31
N VAL A 90 -18.86 26.71 1.54
CA VAL A 90 -20.32 26.50 1.48
C VAL A 90 -21.03 27.31 2.57
N SER A 91 -20.48 27.35 3.78
CA SER A 91 -21.03 28.18 4.87
C SER A 91 -21.04 29.67 4.52
N ALA A 92 -19.95 30.19 3.95
CA ALA A 92 -19.84 31.57 3.51
C ALA A 92 -20.84 31.89 2.39
N PHE A 93 -20.97 30.99 1.41
CA PHE A 93 -21.97 31.11 0.35
C PHE A 93 -23.40 31.18 0.94
N ASN A 94 -23.77 30.25 1.82
CA ASN A 94 -25.08 30.22 2.45
C ASN A 94 -25.39 31.50 3.24
N LYS A 95 -24.40 32.05 3.96
CA LYS A 95 -24.54 33.35 4.65
C LYS A 95 -24.77 34.51 3.67
N ALA A 96 -24.06 34.52 2.55
CA ALA A 96 -24.23 35.55 1.51
C ALA A 96 -25.63 35.49 0.89
N VAL A 97 -26.11 34.29 0.55
CA VAL A 97 -27.50 34.07 0.07
C VAL A 97 -28.51 34.54 1.11
N GLY A 98 -28.35 34.13 2.38
CA GLY A 98 -29.26 34.56 3.45
C GLY A 98 -29.28 36.08 3.65
N SER A 99 -28.13 36.77 3.52
CA SER A 99 -28.08 38.23 3.58
C SER A 99 -28.71 38.89 2.35
N PHE A 100 -28.55 38.29 1.17
CA PHE A 100 -29.19 38.76 -0.06
C PHE A 100 -30.72 38.73 0.09
N ASP A 101 -31.27 37.61 0.57
CA ASP A 101 -32.71 37.44 0.74
C ASP A 101 -33.29 38.32 1.85
N SER A 102 -32.61 38.41 3.00
CA SER A 102 -33.14 39.12 4.18
C SER A 102 -32.92 40.63 4.16
N LYS A 103 -31.90 41.14 3.45
CA LYS A 103 -31.54 42.56 3.48
C LYS A 103 -31.61 43.21 2.10
N VAL A 104 -31.01 42.57 1.09
CA VAL A 104 -30.85 43.18 -0.24
C VAL A 104 -32.18 43.18 -1.00
N LEU A 105 -32.88 42.05 -1.08
CA LEU A 105 -34.16 41.97 -1.79
C LEU A 105 -35.24 42.90 -1.21
N PRO A 106 -35.46 42.98 0.12
CA PRO A 106 -36.42 43.92 0.68
C PRO A 106 -36.02 45.38 0.46
N GLY A 107 -34.73 45.71 0.59
CA GLY A 107 -34.21 47.04 0.31
C GLY A 107 -34.46 47.46 -1.14
N ALA A 108 -34.17 46.56 -2.09
CA ALA A 108 -34.44 46.80 -3.50
C ALA A 108 -35.94 46.95 -3.81
N ARG A 109 -36.81 46.13 -3.19
CA ARG A 109 -38.27 46.26 -3.32
C ARG A 109 -38.75 47.64 -2.86
N LYS A 110 -38.24 48.13 -1.73
CA LYS A 110 -38.58 49.47 -1.21
C LYS A 110 -38.19 50.59 -2.19
N PHE A 111 -37.07 50.48 -2.91
CA PHE A 111 -36.71 51.45 -3.95
C PHE A 111 -37.68 51.43 -5.13
N VAL A 112 -38.16 50.26 -5.55
CA VAL A 112 -39.19 50.12 -6.57
C VAL A 112 -40.51 50.76 -6.11
N GLU A 113 -40.92 50.53 -4.86
CA GLU A 113 -42.09 51.16 -4.25
C GLU A 113 -41.96 52.70 -4.18
N MET A 114 -40.75 53.23 -4.03
CA MET A 114 -40.47 54.68 -4.05
C MET A 114 -40.36 55.26 -5.48
N GLY A 115 -40.72 54.51 -6.52
CA GLY A 115 -40.81 55.00 -7.90
C GLY A 115 -39.54 54.83 -8.73
N VAL A 116 -38.51 54.13 -8.24
CA VAL A 116 -37.33 53.78 -9.04
C VAL A 116 -37.67 52.60 -9.95
N SER A 117 -37.56 52.76 -11.27
CA SER A 117 -37.73 51.66 -12.24
C SER A 117 -36.39 51.05 -12.66
N PRO A 118 -36.00 49.88 -12.12
CA PRO A 118 -34.74 49.24 -12.50
C PRO A 118 -34.81 48.66 -13.92
N LYS A 119 -33.70 48.76 -14.67
CA LYS A 119 -33.59 48.17 -16.02
C LYS A 119 -33.48 46.63 -16.03
N LYS A 120 -33.14 46.02 -14.90
CA LYS A 120 -32.99 44.56 -14.72
C LYS A 120 -33.45 44.16 -13.31
N ALA A 121 -34.19 43.06 -13.20
CA ALA A 121 -34.65 42.53 -11.93
C ALA A 121 -33.49 41.85 -11.16
N LEU A 122 -33.56 41.91 -9.83
CA LEU A 122 -32.69 41.13 -8.95
C LEU A 122 -33.32 39.75 -8.75
N GLU A 123 -32.64 38.72 -9.23
CA GLU A 123 -33.06 37.32 -9.08
C GLU A 123 -32.27 36.66 -7.94
N PRO A 124 -32.91 35.82 -7.11
CA PRO A 124 -32.21 35.08 -6.08
C PRO A 124 -31.22 34.08 -6.71
N PRO A 125 -30.03 33.91 -6.12
CA PRO A 125 -29.08 32.90 -6.60
C PRO A 125 -29.67 31.49 -6.45
N THR A 126 -29.33 30.60 -7.39
CA THR A 126 -29.77 29.21 -7.37
C THR A 126 -29.13 28.47 -6.18
N PRO A 127 -29.89 27.71 -5.38
CA PRO A 127 -29.32 26.94 -4.27
C PRO A 127 -28.29 25.91 -4.75
N LEU A 128 -27.15 25.82 -4.07
CA LEU A 128 -26.16 24.77 -4.28
C LEU A 128 -26.46 23.59 -3.35
N GLU A 129 -27.24 22.61 -3.82
CA GLU A 129 -27.44 21.33 -3.10
C GLU A 129 -26.30 20.35 -3.41
N ILE A 130 -25.08 20.64 -2.94
CA ILE A 130 -23.97 19.69 -3.08
C ILE A 130 -23.37 19.41 -1.71
N THR A 131 -23.84 18.34 -1.07
CA THR A 131 -23.19 17.79 0.11
C THR A 131 -21.95 17.03 -0.35
N PRO A 132 -20.74 17.35 0.14
CA PRO A 132 -19.55 16.54 -0.13
C PRO A 132 -19.82 15.08 0.26
N ARG A 133 -19.48 14.14 -0.63
CA ARG A 133 -19.62 12.71 -0.35
C ARG A 133 -18.78 12.38 0.89
N GLY A 134 -19.45 12.02 1.99
CA GLY A 134 -18.79 11.66 3.25
C GLY A 134 -17.88 10.45 3.07
N ILE A 135 -16.72 10.47 3.73
CA ILE A 135 -15.82 9.31 3.81
C ILE A 135 -16.45 8.33 4.82
N PRO A 136 -16.76 7.09 4.44
CA PRO A 136 -17.33 6.12 5.38
C PRO A 136 -16.36 5.84 6.53
N PRO A 137 -16.85 5.65 7.77
CA PRO A 137 -15.99 5.36 8.91
C PRO A 137 -15.27 4.02 8.69
N GLN A 138 -13.95 4.00 8.90
CA GLN A 138 -13.18 2.76 8.93
C GLN A 138 -13.55 2.00 10.22
N LYS A 139 -14.05 0.77 10.06
CA LYS A 139 -14.24 -0.19 11.16
C LYS A 139 -12.93 -0.88 11.48
#